data_AF-A0A3B1AKA0-F1
#
_entry.id   AF-A0A3B1AKA0-F1
#
_cell.length_a   1.000
_cell.length_b   1.000
_cell.length_c   1.000
_cell.angle_alpha   90.00
_cell.angle_beta   90.00
_cell.angle_gamma   90.00
#
_symmetry.space_group_name_H-M   'P 1'
#
loop_
_entity.id
_entity.type
_entity.pdbx_description
1 polymer ?
#
loop_
_entity_poly.entity_id
_entity_poly.type
_entity_poly.pdbx_seq_one_letter_code
_entity_poly.pdbx_strand_id
1 'polypeptide(L)'
;MFGGCPSVNLFSQLKPRMLLLVITLLIAVFLFFIATFTQGGIMKTQFAERPYKERATAEKELHRYIYNFDPRRDILPKDLNPSHVTDFVQQELQEKNIDSFATNQIVELADFYNLRGLVLGFFDLLNRKESTEEQFLISIAATRAIGILGQGEHLNQGVEYYRYLLGLQYSKSYLLELLRCYSDYSLVVPGNAISTYIKPMFTALDKEANGDPNMATKLREVEDLQNNVLPRILRAANAKRLILSEENTQNRLDRLVDIYLNLDTHYREWLVRWAVRQLLREFEENGSEELVKSFRRGLGRVQSMAPQEAIHAISASCFRAIDFFGGQLSESELKQAKSISGNVAGLLSLE
;
A
#
# COMPACT_ATOMS: atom_id res chain seq x y z
N MET A 1 -43.95 -14.31 -32.71
CA MET A 1 -44.44 -14.81 -31.41
C MET A 1 -43.28 -14.75 -30.43
N PHE A 2 -43.22 -13.72 -29.58
CA PHE A 2 -42.21 -13.58 -28.53
C PHE A 2 -42.90 -13.84 -27.19
N GLY A 3 -42.46 -14.88 -26.48
CA GLY A 3 -42.96 -15.25 -25.16
C GLY A 3 -42.39 -14.30 -24.10
N GLY A 4 -43.28 -13.60 -23.39
CA GLY A 4 -42.93 -12.77 -22.25
C GLY A 4 -42.58 -13.62 -21.03
N CYS A 5 -41.45 -13.32 -20.41
CA CYS A 5 -41.02 -13.91 -19.14
C CYS A 5 -41.62 -13.09 -17.97
N PRO A 6 -42.31 -13.69 -16.99
CA PRO A 6 -42.88 -12.95 -15.87
C PRO A 6 -41.80 -12.57 -14.85
N SER A 7 -41.69 -11.28 -14.53
CA SER A 7 -40.86 -10.77 -13.45
C SER A 7 -41.50 -11.09 -12.09
N VAL A 8 -40.96 -12.08 -11.38
CA VAL A 8 -41.38 -12.42 -10.02
C VAL A 8 -40.71 -11.44 -9.06
N ASN A 9 -41.49 -10.52 -8.51
CA ASN A 9 -41.02 -9.53 -7.55
C ASN A 9 -40.90 -10.18 -6.17
N LEU A 10 -39.73 -10.76 -5.86
CA LEU A 10 -39.46 -11.56 -4.66
C LEU A 10 -39.76 -10.84 -3.33
N PHE A 11 -39.86 -9.51 -3.35
CA PHE A 11 -40.08 -8.70 -2.16
C PHE A 11 -41.54 -8.58 -1.71
N SER A 12 -42.53 -8.95 -2.55
CA SER A 12 -43.95 -8.77 -2.20
C SER A 12 -44.53 -9.84 -1.26
N GLN A 13 -43.78 -10.93 -0.98
CA GLN A 13 -44.27 -12.03 -0.14
C GLN A 13 -43.63 -12.12 1.26
N LEU A 14 -42.70 -11.21 1.60
CA LEU A 14 -42.11 -11.21 2.94
C LEU A 14 -43.10 -10.60 3.94
N LYS A 15 -43.64 -11.44 4.83
CA LYS A 15 -44.49 -11.00 5.94
C LYS A 15 -43.76 -9.92 6.76
N PRO A 16 -44.45 -8.88 7.26
CA PRO A 16 -43.82 -7.75 7.97
C PRO A 16 -42.86 -8.15 9.11
N ARG A 17 -43.14 -9.30 9.76
CA ARG A 17 -42.29 -9.87 10.81
C ARG A 17 -40.94 -10.39 10.31
N MET A 18 -40.87 -10.95 9.09
CA MET A 18 -39.59 -11.36 8.49
C MET A 18 -38.77 -10.15 8.04
N LEU A 19 -39.41 -9.11 7.52
CA LEU A 19 -38.70 -7.89 7.13
C LEU A 19 -38.02 -7.21 8.33
N LEU A 20 -38.72 -7.12 9.46
CA LEU A 20 -38.14 -6.58 10.69
C LEU A 20 -36.95 -7.41 11.16
N LEU A 21 -37.05 -8.74 11.13
CA LEU A 21 -35.99 -9.64 11.57
C LEU A 21 -34.74 -9.56 10.68
N VAL A 22 -34.92 -9.41 9.36
CA VAL A 22 -33.81 -9.17 8.42
C VAL A 22 -33.14 -7.82 8.68
N ILE A 23 -33.91 -6.75 8.92
CA ILE A 23 -33.36 -5.43 9.23
C ILE A 23 -32.61 -5.46 10.57
N THR A 24 -33.15 -6.10 11.60
CA THR A 24 -32.47 -6.21 12.91
C THR A 24 -31.18 -7.04 12.80
N LEU A 25 -31.17 -8.11 11.99
CA LEU A 25 -29.96 -8.91 11.74
C LEU A 25 -28.90 -8.09 11.00
N LEU A 26 -29.29 -7.31 9.98
CA LEU A 26 -28.38 -6.45 9.24
C LEU A 26 -27.79 -5.34 10.13
N ILE A 27 -28.60 -4.73 10.99
CA ILE A 27 -28.13 -3.73 11.97
C ILE A 27 -27.18 -4.39 12.99
N ALA A 28 -27.47 -5.59 13.48
CA ALA A 28 -26.61 -6.30 14.42
C ALA A 28 -25.25 -6.69 13.78
N VAL A 29 -25.26 -7.16 12.53
CA VAL A 29 -24.02 -7.45 11.78
C VAL A 29 -23.24 -6.17 11.51
N PHE A 30 -23.91 -5.08 11.14
CA PHE A 30 -23.27 -3.78 10.91
C PHE A 30 -22.66 -3.20 12.19
N LEU A 31 -23.36 -3.28 13.32
CA LEU A 31 -22.85 -2.84 14.62
C LEU A 31 -21.71 -3.73 15.12
N PHE A 32 -21.76 -5.03 14.87
CA PHE A 32 -20.66 -5.95 15.17
C PHE A 32 -19.42 -5.60 14.34
N PHE A 33 -19.59 -5.32 13.05
CA PHE A 33 -18.51 -4.87 12.17
C PHE A 33 -17.93 -3.52 12.62
N ILE A 34 -18.76 -2.55 13.00
CA ILE A 34 -18.27 -1.26 13.54
C ILE A 34 -17.51 -1.48 14.86
N ALA A 35 -18.01 -2.35 15.75
CA ALA A 35 -17.36 -2.62 17.03
C ALA A 35 -16.00 -3.31 16.85
N THR A 36 -15.86 -4.25 15.90
CA THR A 36 -14.55 -4.85 15.57
C THR A 36 -13.62 -3.89 14.82
N PHE A 37 -14.15 -2.96 14.02
CA PHE A 37 -13.33 -1.98 13.29
C PHE A 37 -12.86 -0.81 14.18
N THR A 38 -13.64 -0.45 15.22
CA THR A 38 -13.32 0.64 16.16
C THR A 38 -12.58 0.16 17.40
N GLN A 39 -12.64 -1.13 17.73
CA GLN A 39 -11.66 -1.74 18.61
C GLN A 39 -10.37 -1.95 17.82
N GLY A 40 -9.64 -0.86 17.61
CA GLY A 40 -8.18 -0.88 17.55
C GLY A 40 -7.67 -1.41 18.88
N GLY A 41 -7.86 -2.71 19.09
CA GLY A 41 -7.46 -3.42 20.29
C GLY A 41 -6.00 -3.09 20.49
N ILE A 42 -5.69 -2.57 21.68
CA ILE A 42 -4.32 -2.40 22.13
C ILE A 42 -3.72 -3.80 22.09
N MET A 43 -3.06 -4.15 20.98
CA MET A 43 -2.32 -5.38 20.88
C MET A 43 -1.21 -5.27 21.91
N LYS A 44 -1.37 -5.95 23.05
CA LYS A 44 -0.31 -6.16 24.02
C LYS A 44 0.69 -7.12 23.37
N THR A 45 1.59 -6.53 22.59
CA THR A 45 2.70 -7.22 21.93
C THR A 45 3.79 -7.47 22.96
N GLN A 46 4.44 -8.65 22.90
CA GLN A 46 5.56 -9.04 23.75
C GLN A 46 6.80 -8.15 23.52
N PHE A 47 6.89 -7.46 22.37
CA PHE A 47 7.99 -6.55 22.02
C PHE A 47 7.69 -5.06 22.18
N ALA A 48 6.42 -4.63 22.26
CA ALA A 48 6.10 -3.20 22.36
C ALA A 48 5.03 -2.90 23.42
N GLU A 49 5.49 -2.73 24.66
CA GLU A 49 4.86 -1.78 25.59
C GLU A 49 5.38 -0.36 25.35
N ARG A 50 5.53 0.06 24.09
CA ARG A 50 5.74 1.49 23.81
C ARG A 50 4.35 2.13 23.73
N PRO A 51 3.93 2.93 24.72
CA PRO A 51 2.68 3.63 24.61
C PRO A 51 2.73 4.52 23.36
N TYR A 52 1.62 4.58 22.63
CA TYR A 52 1.49 5.54 21.55
C TYR A 52 1.77 6.95 22.08
N LYS A 53 2.39 7.78 21.24
CA LYS A 53 2.61 9.19 21.58
C LYS A 53 1.28 9.89 21.84
N GLU A 54 1.29 10.84 22.77
CA GLU A 54 0.13 11.71 23.03
C GLU A 54 -0.31 12.44 21.77
N ARG A 55 -1.61 12.71 21.64
CA ARG A 55 -2.21 13.30 20.43
C ARG A 55 -1.52 14.58 19.98
N ALA A 56 -1.26 15.53 20.89
CA ALA A 56 -0.59 16.79 20.55
C ALA A 56 0.84 16.58 20.01
N THR A 57 1.57 15.60 20.55
CA THR A 57 2.91 15.24 20.06
C THR A 57 2.83 14.58 18.69
N ALA A 58 1.85 13.67 18.50
CA ALA A 58 1.60 13.01 17.22
C ALA A 58 1.27 14.03 16.12
N GLU A 59 0.33 14.94 16.36
CA GLU A 59 -0.07 15.99 15.40
C GLU A 59 1.12 16.89 15.03
N LYS A 60 1.96 17.27 16.01
CA LYS A 60 3.18 18.05 15.75
C LYS A 60 4.17 17.30 14.85
N GLU A 61 4.38 16.01 15.08
CA GLU A 61 5.27 15.20 14.25
C GLU A 61 4.69 14.98 12.85
N LEU A 62 3.39 14.72 12.73
CA LEU A 62 2.70 14.56 11.45
C LEU A 62 2.77 15.86 10.63
N HIS A 63 2.45 17.01 11.23
CA HIS A 63 2.56 18.30 10.56
C HIS A 63 4.00 18.59 10.11
N ARG A 64 4.99 18.29 10.94
CA ARG A 64 6.40 18.41 10.54
C ARG A 64 6.71 17.50 9.35
N TYR A 65 6.26 16.25 9.36
CA TYR A 65 6.49 15.30 8.28
C TYR A 65 5.79 15.71 6.96
N ILE A 66 4.61 16.32 7.02
CA ILE A 66 3.91 16.74 5.80
C ILE A 66 4.53 18.00 5.20
N TYR A 67 4.79 19.02 6.03
CA TYR A 67 5.11 20.36 5.53
C TYR A 67 6.57 20.78 5.66
N ASN A 68 7.34 20.13 6.55
CA ASN A 68 8.71 20.53 6.90
C ASN A 68 9.68 19.35 6.89
N PHE A 69 9.41 18.35 6.05
CA PHE A 69 10.21 17.14 5.98
C PHE A 69 11.57 17.39 5.34
N ASP A 70 12.62 17.15 6.11
CA ASP A 70 13.99 17.12 5.63
C ASP A 70 14.43 15.65 5.45
N PRO A 71 14.61 15.13 4.21
CA PRO A 71 14.99 13.74 3.98
C PRO A 71 16.35 13.33 4.58
N ARG A 72 17.17 14.29 5.04
CA ARG A 72 18.46 14.04 5.69
C ARG A 72 18.33 13.82 7.19
N ARG A 73 17.22 14.26 7.80
CA ARG A 73 17.04 14.31 9.26
C ARG A 73 15.78 13.61 9.71
N ASP A 74 14.74 13.72 8.91
CA ASP A 74 13.40 13.25 9.24
C ASP A 74 13.18 11.85 8.71
N ILE A 75 12.48 11.08 9.52
CA ILE A 75 11.99 9.75 9.18
C ILE A 75 10.47 9.78 9.31
N LEU A 76 9.82 8.83 8.65
CA LEU A 76 8.38 8.62 8.81
C LEU A 76 8.04 8.47 10.31
N PRO A 77 7.07 9.24 10.85
CA PRO A 77 6.66 9.17 12.24
C PRO A 77 6.19 7.77 12.62
N LYS A 78 6.68 7.24 13.74
CA LYS A 78 6.35 5.91 14.27
C LYS A 78 5.74 6.02 15.65
N ASP A 79 5.15 4.92 16.12
CA ASP A 79 4.56 4.81 17.45
C ASP A 79 3.41 5.83 17.67
N LEU A 80 2.66 6.12 16.60
CA LEU A 80 1.45 6.93 16.65
C LEU A 80 0.21 6.04 16.64
N ASN A 81 -0.84 6.46 17.36
CA ASN A 81 -2.13 5.80 17.31
C ASN A 81 -2.74 5.98 15.91
N PRO A 82 -3.04 4.90 15.16
CA PRO A 82 -3.58 4.99 13.80
C PRO A 82 -4.86 5.83 13.68
N SER A 83 -5.70 5.87 14.72
CA SER A 83 -6.91 6.72 14.72
C SER A 83 -6.56 8.21 14.70
N HIS A 84 -5.56 8.64 15.47
CA HIS A 84 -5.09 10.04 15.45
C HIS A 84 -4.49 10.40 14.08
N VAL A 85 -3.76 9.48 13.45
CA VAL A 85 -3.22 9.69 12.10
C VAL A 85 -4.36 9.80 11.08
N THR A 86 -5.39 8.96 11.20
CA THR A 86 -6.58 9.00 10.33
C THR A 86 -7.29 10.34 10.44
N ASP A 87 -7.63 10.78 11.65
CA ASP A 87 -8.28 12.07 11.91
C ASP A 87 -7.48 13.23 11.31
N PHE A 88 -6.16 13.24 11.57
CA PHE A 88 -5.27 14.28 11.10
C PHE A 88 -5.20 14.31 9.57
N VAL A 89 -4.92 13.18 8.92
CA VAL A 89 -4.83 13.13 7.45
C VAL A 89 -6.17 13.47 6.80
N GLN A 90 -7.30 13.05 7.39
CA GLN A 90 -8.62 13.42 6.89
C GLN A 90 -8.85 14.93 6.92
N GLN A 91 -8.40 15.61 7.99
CA GLN A 91 -8.48 17.06 8.10
C GLN A 91 -7.59 17.73 7.02
N GLU A 92 -6.36 17.27 6.84
CA GLU A 92 -5.43 17.81 5.84
C GLU A 92 -5.96 17.66 4.40
N LEU A 93 -6.60 16.53 4.08
CA LEU A 93 -7.23 16.30 2.77
C LEU A 93 -8.40 17.25 2.48
N GLN A 94 -9.01 17.85 3.52
CA GLN A 94 -10.10 18.83 3.38
C GLN A 94 -9.57 20.26 3.19
N GLU A 95 -8.26 20.49 3.36
CA GLU A 95 -7.66 21.79 3.17
C GLU A 95 -7.54 22.14 1.67
N LYS A 96 -7.98 23.35 1.31
CA LYS A 96 -8.08 23.76 -0.11
C LYS A 96 -6.74 24.01 -0.80
N ASN A 97 -5.65 24.15 -0.04
CA ASN A 97 -4.37 24.63 -0.54
C ASN A 97 -3.22 23.65 -0.24
N ILE A 98 -3.52 22.35 -0.13
CA ILE A 98 -2.46 21.35 -0.02
C ILE A 98 -1.64 21.30 -1.31
N ASP A 99 -0.33 21.39 -1.19
CA ASP A 99 0.59 21.28 -2.33
C ASP A 99 0.92 19.80 -2.65
N SER A 100 1.58 19.58 -3.78
CA SER A 100 1.94 18.28 -4.31
C SER A 100 2.97 17.57 -3.43
N PHE A 101 3.84 18.31 -2.74
CA PHE A 101 4.80 17.74 -1.80
C PHE A 101 4.07 17.17 -0.57
N ALA A 102 3.24 17.98 0.08
CA ALA A 102 2.41 17.61 1.22
C ALA A 102 1.48 16.44 0.86
N THR A 103 0.87 16.49 -0.33
CA THR A 103 0.03 15.38 -0.83
C THR A 103 0.82 14.08 -0.91
N ASN A 104 2.04 14.10 -1.46
CA ASN A 104 2.90 12.90 -1.49
C ASN A 104 3.23 12.37 -0.09
N GLN A 105 3.52 13.26 0.87
CA GLN A 105 3.77 12.85 2.26
C GLN A 105 2.53 12.22 2.91
N ILE A 106 1.34 12.77 2.63
CA ILE A 106 0.08 12.16 3.04
C ILE A 106 -0.09 10.75 2.45
N VAL A 107 0.22 10.54 1.16
CA VAL A 107 0.15 9.20 0.55
C VAL A 107 1.09 8.23 1.26
N GLU A 108 2.30 8.63 1.59
CA GLU A 108 3.27 7.78 2.29
C GLU A 108 2.81 7.44 3.72
N LEU A 109 2.22 8.40 4.44
CA LEU A 109 1.60 8.15 5.74
C LEU A 109 0.42 7.19 5.62
N ALA A 110 -0.45 7.40 4.63
CA ALA A 110 -1.63 6.59 4.43
C ALA A 110 -1.27 5.14 4.04
N ASP A 111 -0.23 4.94 3.22
CA ASP A 111 0.35 3.61 2.92
C ASP A 111 0.90 2.96 4.19
N PHE A 112 1.74 3.68 4.95
CA PHE A 112 2.40 3.13 6.13
C PHE A 112 1.43 2.71 7.24
N TYR A 113 0.41 3.54 7.51
CA TYR A 113 -0.60 3.26 8.53
C TYR A 113 -1.81 2.48 7.99
N ASN A 114 -1.80 2.06 6.72
CA ASN A 114 -2.89 1.34 6.07
C ASN A 114 -4.25 2.06 6.22
N LEU A 115 -4.30 3.37 5.93
CA LEU A 115 -5.46 4.24 6.16
C LEU A 115 -6.54 4.09 5.07
N ARG A 116 -7.04 2.86 4.88
CA ARG A 116 -7.99 2.51 3.80
C ARG A 116 -9.30 3.28 3.84
N GLY A 117 -9.71 3.76 5.02
CA GLY A 117 -10.89 4.61 5.18
C GLY A 117 -10.80 5.97 4.48
N LEU A 118 -9.60 6.41 4.09
CA LEU A 118 -9.37 7.73 3.47
C LEU A 118 -9.47 7.74 1.94
N VAL A 119 -9.77 6.60 1.30
CA VAL A 119 -9.87 6.49 -0.17
C VAL A 119 -10.83 7.54 -0.76
N LEU A 120 -11.96 7.80 -0.11
CA LEU A 120 -12.92 8.82 -0.58
C LEU A 120 -12.36 10.24 -0.48
N GLY A 121 -11.61 10.56 0.58
CA GLY A 121 -10.93 11.85 0.69
C GLY A 121 -9.91 12.09 -0.42
N PHE A 122 -9.23 11.04 -0.89
CA PHE A 122 -8.37 11.15 -2.08
C PHE A 122 -9.17 11.36 -3.37
N PHE A 123 -10.36 10.77 -3.51
CA PHE A 123 -11.24 11.05 -4.65
C PHE A 123 -11.72 12.51 -4.69
N ASP A 124 -11.92 13.15 -3.53
CA ASP A 124 -12.34 14.56 -3.47
C ASP A 124 -11.30 15.52 -4.07
N LEU A 125 -10.02 15.11 -4.13
CA LEU A 125 -8.95 15.86 -4.81
C LEU A 125 -8.99 15.71 -6.34
N LEU A 126 -9.76 14.76 -6.86
CA LEU A 126 -9.78 14.37 -8.27
C LEU A 126 -11.01 14.92 -9.00
N ASN A 127 -10.81 15.94 -9.85
CA ASN A 127 -11.91 16.70 -10.48
C ASN A 127 -11.88 16.82 -12.01
N ARG A 128 -10.86 16.23 -12.67
CA ARG A 128 -10.63 16.30 -14.13
C ARG A 128 -10.52 17.72 -14.70
N LYS A 129 -10.04 18.67 -13.91
CA LYS A 129 -9.86 20.09 -14.27
C LYS A 129 -8.42 20.58 -14.04
N GLU A 130 -7.46 19.67 -14.11
CA GLU A 130 -6.04 19.93 -13.95
C GLU A 130 -5.56 20.90 -15.05
N SER A 131 -5.43 22.16 -14.66
CA SER A 131 -5.06 23.28 -15.54
C SER A 131 -3.64 23.79 -15.30
N THR A 132 -3.00 23.28 -14.24
CA THR A 132 -1.65 23.62 -13.82
C THR A 132 -0.84 22.36 -13.56
N GLU A 133 0.47 22.48 -13.64
CA GLU A 133 1.43 21.42 -13.31
C GLU A 133 1.26 20.92 -11.87
N GLU A 134 1.01 21.84 -10.94
CA GLU A 134 0.79 21.52 -9.52
C GLU A 134 -0.47 20.67 -9.31
N GLN A 135 -1.60 21.07 -9.91
CA GLN A 135 -2.85 20.28 -9.86
C GLN A 135 -2.65 18.89 -10.47
N PHE A 136 -1.85 18.79 -11.53
CA PHE A 136 -1.52 17.52 -12.16
C PHE A 136 -0.73 16.59 -11.21
N LEU A 137 0.28 17.13 -10.51
CA LEU A 137 1.07 16.38 -9.54
C LEU A 137 0.25 15.94 -8.31
N ILE A 138 -0.61 16.81 -7.77
CA ILE A 138 -1.56 16.46 -6.71
C ILE A 138 -2.45 15.30 -7.18
N SER A 139 -2.95 15.37 -8.41
CA SER A 139 -3.84 14.35 -8.97
C SER A 139 -3.13 13.02 -9.21
N ILE A 140 -1.85 13.02 -9.60
CA ILE A 140 -1.03 11.80 -9.65
C ILE A 140 -0.90 11.19 -8.25
N ALA A 141 -0.56 11.99 -7.24
CA ALA A 141 -0.39 11.50 -5.87
C ALA A 141 -1.71 10.92 -5.32
N ALA A 142 -2.83 11.63 -5.45
CA ALA A 142 -4.14 11.14 -5.04
C ALA A 142 -4.56 9.87 -5.81
N THR A 143 -4.31 9.82 -7.13
CA THR A 143 -4.55 8.61 -7.94
C THR A 143 -3.68 7.43 -7.48
N ARG A 144 -2.42 7.68 -7.09
CA ARG A 144 -1.54 6.66 -6.51
C ARG A 144 -2.07 6.16 -5.17
N ALA A 145 -2.53 7.05 -4.29
CA ALA A 145 -3.14 6.67 -3.01
C ALA A 145 -4.34 5.74 -3.19
N ILE A 146 -5.21 6.01 -4.17
CA ILE A 146 -6.33 5.14 -4.52
C ILE A 146 -5.83 3.77 -5.00
N GLY A 147 -4.74 3.71 -5.79
CA GLY A 147 -4.14 2.45 -6.22
C GLY A 147 -3.56 1.61 -5.06
N ILE A 148 -3.04 2.27 -4.03
CA ILE A 148 -2.46 1.64 -2.84
C ILE A 148 -3.57 1.12 -1.90
N LEU A 149 -4.53 1.99 -1.57
CA LEU A 149 -5.49 1.80 -0.49
C LEU A 149 -6.83 1.23 -0.97
N GLY A 150 -7.17 1.49 -2.23
CA GLY A 150 -8.44 1.12 -2.84
C GLY A 150 -8.59 -0.38 -3.06
N GLN A 151 -9.84 -0.80 -3.21
CA GLN A 151 -10.25 -2.15 -3.60
C GLN A 151 -11.50 -2.09 -4.47
N GLY A 152 -11.75 -3.15 -5.23
CA GLY A 152 -12.96 -3.29 -6.04
C GLY A 152 -13.20 -2.07 -6.94
N GLU A 153 -14.36 -1.44 -6.77
CA GLU A 153 -14.79 -0.31 -7.60
C GLU A 153 -13.89 0.93 -7.46
N HIS A 154 -13.29 1.17 -6.30
CA HIS A 154 -12.34 2.28 -6.12
C HIS A 154 -11.12 2.11 -7.04
N LEU A 155 -10.62 0.88 -7.22
CA LEU A 155 -9.51 0.63 -8.13
C LEU A 155 -9.92 0.88 -9.58
N ASN A 156 -11.13 0.48 -9.99
CA ASN A 156 -11.62 0.74 -11.35
C ASN A 156 -11.71 2.24 -11.64
N GLN A 157 -12.28 3.02 -10.72
CA GLN A 157 -12.37 4.47 -10.85
C GLN A 157 -10.99 5.13 -10.87
N GLY A 158 -10.07 4.65 -10.02
CA GLY A 158 -8.67 5.07 -10.02
C GLY A 158 -7.97 4.78 -11.35
N VAL A 159 -8.22 3.64 -11.97
CA VAL A 159 -7.70 3.29 -13.31
C VAL A 159 -8.25 4.24 -14.38
N GLU A 160 -9.54 4.56 -14.35
CA GLU A 160 -10.13 5.52 -15.29
C GLU A 160 -9.53 6.92 -15.12
N TYR A 161 -9.26 7.33 -13.88
CA TYR A 161 -8.59 8.60 -13.61
C TYR A 161 -7.13 8.59 -14.06
N TYR A 162 -6.40 7.51 -13.80
CA TYR A 162 -5.04 7.31 -14.28
C TYR A 162 -4.96 7.44 -15.81
N ARG A 163 -5.88 6.82 -16.55
CA ARG A 163 -5.97 6.93 -18.02
C ARG A 163 -6.25 8.37 -18.47
N TYR A 164 -7.08 9.10 -17.75
CA TYR A 164 -7.31 10.52 -18.00
C TYR A 164 -6.02 11.34 -17.84
N LEU A 165 -5.25 11.12 -16.76
CA LEU A 165 -3.97 11.81 -16.52
C LEU A 165 -2.93 11.55 -17.64
N LEU A 166 -2.89 10.33 -18.18
CA LEU A 166 -2.02 9.99 -19.32
C LEU A 166 -2.34 10.81 -20.60
N GLY A 167 -3.55 11.34 -20.72
CA GLY A 167 -3.98 12.16 -21.86
C GLY A 167 -3.68 13.65 -21.71
N LEU A 168 -3.21 14.10 -20.54
CA LEU A 168 -2.94 15.52 -20.28
C LEU A 168 -1.59 15.96 -20.84
N GLN A 169 -1.48 17.26 -21.11
CA GLN A 169 -0.27 17.88 -21.70
C GLN A 169 0.99 17.70 -20.85
N TYR A 170 0.84 17.60 -19.52
CA TYR A 170 1.95 17.46 -18.57
C TYR A 170 2.54 16.04 -18.51
N SER A 171 1.82 15.04 -19.04
CA SER A 171 2.18 13.62 -18.91
C SER A 171 3.60 13.29 -19.39
N LYS A 172 4.06 13.94 -20.46
CA LYS A 172 5.42 13.75 -21.00
C LYS A 172 6.52 14.12 -20.01
N SER A 173 6.33 15.21 -19.26
CA SER A 173 7.31 15.73 -18.30
C SER A 173 7.39 14.91 -17.02
N TYR A 174 6.34 14.13 -16.72
CA TYR A 174 6.18 13.39 -15.46
C TYR A 174 5.92 11.91 -15.68
N LEU A 175 6.59 11.36 -16.68
CA LEU A 175 6.39 9.97 -17.09
C LEU A 175 6.82 8.99 -15.99
N LEU A 176 7.86 9.33 -15.23
CA LEU A 176 8.36 8.52 -14.12
C LEU A 176 7.30 8.43 -13.01
N GLU A 177 6.68 9.54 -12.64
CA GLU A 177 5.62 9.62 -11.63
C GLU A 177 4.39 8.81 -12.07
N LEU A 178 4.01 8.93 -13.34
CA LEU A 178 2.92 8.15 -13.94
C LEU A 178 3.23 6.64 -13.99
N LEU A 179 4.49 6.26 -14.20
CA LEU A 179 4.93 4.86 -14.16
C LEU A 179 4.94 4.31 -12.73
N ARG A 180 5.37 5.10 -11.76
CA ARG A 180 5.26 4.75 -10.33
C ARG A 180 3.79 4.54 -9.95
N CYS A 181 2.91 5.45 -10.38
CA CYS A 181 1.46 5.29 -10.20
C CYS A 181 0.93 4.01 -10.85
N TYR A 182 1.35 3.68 -12.08
CA TYR A 182 0.97 2.43 -12.74
C TYR A 182 1.36 1.18 -11.94
N SER A 183 2.50 1.21 -11.23
CA SER A 183 2.95 0.04 -10.45
C SER A 183 1.92 -0.41 -9.40
N ASP A 184 1.15 0.52 -8.84
CA ASP A 184 0.08 0.26 -7.87
C ASP A 184 -1.19 -0.28 -8.55
N TYR A 185 -1.43 0.06 -9.81
CA TYR A 185 -2.54 -0.47 -10.63
C TYR A 185 -2.17 -1.70 -11.46
N SER A 186 -0.92 -2.13 -11.43
CA SER A 186 -0.35 -3.12 -12.36
C SER A 186 -0.99 -4.51 -12.31
N LEU A 187 -1.79 -4.80 -11.28
CA LEU A 187 -2.61 -6.01 -11.19
C LEU A 187 -3.86 -5.94 -12.06
N VAL A 188 -4.50 -4.76 -12.13
CA VAL A 188 -5.77 -4.53 -12.83
C VAL A 188 -5.54 -4.01 -14.25
N VAL A 189 -4.50 -3.20 -14.46
CA VAL A 189 -4.18 -2.63 -15.77
C VAL A 189 -3.19 -3.53 -16.52
N PRO A 190 -3.54 -4.00 -17.73
CA PRO A 190 -2.62 -4.76 -18.57
C PRO A 190 -1.39 -3.95 -19.00
N GLY A 191 -0.22 -4.59 -19.05
CA GLY A 191 1.05 -3.92 -19.40
C GLY A 191 1.14 -3.39 -20.83
N ASN A 192 0.37 -3.95 -21.76
CA ASN A 192 0.26 -3.41 -23.11
C ASN A 192 -0.45 -2.05 -23.12
N ALA A 193 -1.38 -1.80 -22.18
CA ALA A 193 -2.11 -0.54 -22.11
C ALA A 193 -1.16 0.64 -21.85
N ILE A 194 -0.25 0.52 -20.87
CA ILE A 194 0.70 1.60 -20.57
C ILE A 194 1.74 1.80 -21.70
N SER A 195 2.13 0.71 -22.37
CA SER A 195 3.03 0.77 -23.52
C SER A 195 2.45 1.60 -24.68
N THR A 196 1.13 1.58 -24.85
CA THR A 196 0.42 2.38 -25.87
C THR A 196 0.53 3.88 -25.63
N TYR A 197 0.65 4.32 -24.37
CA TYR A 197 0.80 5.74 -24.03
C TYR A 197 2.27 6.19 -24.06
N ILE A 198 3.20 5.32 -23.62
CA ILE A 198 4.62 5.65 -23.54
C ILE A 198 5.27 5.73 -24.92
N LYS A 199 4.96 4.78 -25.82
CA LYS A 199 5.61 4.73 -27.15
C LYS A 199 5.45 6.01 -27.96
N PRO A 200 4.25 6.62 -28.08
CA PRO A 200 4.09 7.90 -28.77
C PRO A 200 4.87 9.04 -28.12
N MET A 201 4.96 9.07 -26.78
CA MET A 201 5.73 10.09 -26.07
C MET A 201 7.23 9.95 -26.36
N PHE A 202 7.73 8.70 -26.40
CA PHE A 202 9.10 8.40 -26.80
C PHE A 202 9.39 8.86 -28.24
N THR A 203 8.54 8.48 -29.20
CA THR A 203 8.70 8.90 -30.60
C THR A 203 8.65 10.41 -30.78
N ALA A 204 7.87 11.14 -29.97
CA ALA A 204 7.85 12.59 -30.00
C ALA A 204 9.16 13.18 -29.44
N LEU A 205 9.63 12.70 -28.29
CA LEU A 205 10.87 13.16 -27.66
C LEU A 205 12.11 12.87 -28.52
N ASP A 206 12.18 11.71 -29.17
CA ASP A 206 13.28 11.35 -30.07
C ASP A 206 13.39 12.31 -31.27
N LYS A 207 12.25 12.73 -31.81
CA LYS A 207 12.22 13.75 -32.87
C LYS A 207 12.67 15.13 -32.37
N GLU A 208 12.26 15.51 -31.17
CA GLU A 208 12.61 16.79 -30.53
C GLU A 208 14.08 16.85 -30.06
N ALA A 209 14.68 15.70 -29.72
CA ALA A 209 16.07 15.59 -29.27
C ALA A 209 17.10 15.90 -30.36
N ASN A 210 16.72 15.80 -31.64
CA ASN A 210 17.56 16.20 -32.78
C ASN A 210 17.63 17.73 -32.90
N GLY A 211 18.28 18.38 -31.94
CA GLY A 211 18.51 19.84 -31.95
C GLY A 211 18.61 20.50 -30.58
N ASP A 212 18.21 19.82 -29.50
CA ASP A 212 18.24 20.38 -28.14
C ASP A 212 18.92 19.40 -27.15
N PRO A 213 20.11 19.75 -26.61
CA PRO A 213 20.80 18.95 -25.59
C PRO A 213 19.98 18.65 -24.33
N ASN A 214 19.06 19.53 -23.94
CA ASN A 214 18.17 19.29 -22.80
C ASN A 214 17.14 18.19 -23.12
N MET A 215 16.63 18.18 -24.36
CA MET A 215 15.74 17.12 -24.83
C MET A 215 16.48 15.79 -25.00
N ALA A 216 17.76 15.80 -25.35
CA ALA A 216 18.58 14.59 -25.37
C ALA A 216 18.77 13.95 -23.98
N THR A 217 18.90 14.76 -22.92
CA THR A 217 18.94 14.26 -21.53
C THR A 217 17.59 13.63 -21.15
N LYS A 218 16.48 14.33 -21.42
CA LYS A 218 15.13 13.80 -21.18
C LYS A 218 14.85 12.52 -21.96
N LEU A 219 15.33 12.42 -23.20
CA LEU A 219 15.21 11.21 -24.01
C LEU A 219 15.87 10.02 -23.31
N ARG A 220 17.10 10.18 -22.78
CA ARG A 220 17.79 9.11 -22.05
C ARG A 220 17.04 8.68 -20.79
N GLU A 221 16.45 9.62 -20.05
CA GLU A 221 15.62 9.31 -18.89
C GLU A 221 14.41 8.47 -19.32
N VAL A 222 13.72 8.85 -20.41
CA VAL A 222 12.60 8.07 -20.94
C VAL A 222 13.04 6.70 -21.49
N GLU A 223 14.22 6.59 -22.11
CA GLU A 223 14.78 5.31 -22.53
C GLU A 223 15.01 4.37 -21.34
N ASP A 224 15.55 4.88 -20.23
CA ASP A 224 15.74 4.12 -19.00
C ASP A 224 14.39 3.66 -18.43
N LEU A 225 13.38 4.55 -18.44
CA LEU A 225 12.02 4.22 -18.03
C LEU A 225 11.44 3.07 -18.88
N GLN A 226 11.63 3.12 -20.19
CA GLN A 226 11.08 2.13 -21.12
C GLN A 226 11.82 0.79 -21.07
N ASN A 227 13.15 0.81 -21.00
CA ASN A 227 13.99 -0.38 -21.18
C ASN A 227 14.31 -1.06 -19.84
N ASN A 228 14.34 -0.30 -18.74
CA ASN A 228 14.72 -0.82 -17.42
C ASN A 228 13.55 -0.81 -16.44
N VAL A 229 12.89 0.34 -16.25
CA VAL A 229 11.87 0.48 -15.19
C VAL A 229 10.57 -0.26 -15.53
N LEU A 230 9.98 -0.01 -16.70
CA LEU A 230 8.71 -0.62 -17.10
C LEU A 230 8.78 -2.16 -17.13
N PRO A 231 9.79 -2.81 -17.75
CA PRO A 231 9.88 -4.27 -17.74
C PRO A 231 9.97 -4.84 -16.33
N ARG A 232 10.67 -4.17 -15.39
CA ARG A 232 10.71 -4.57 -13.97
C ARG A 232 9.35 -4.47 -13.31
N ILE A 233 8.60 -3.39 -13.54
CA ILE A 233 7.22 -3.25 -13.04
C ILE A 233 6.34 -4.38 -13.59
N LEU A 234 6.44 -4.70 -14.90
CA LEU A 234 5.64 -5.77 -15.51
C LEU A 234 5.97 -7.15 -14.94
N ARG A 235 7.24 -7.44 -14.69
CA ARG A 235 7.66 -8.70 -14.06
C ARG A 235 7.22 -8.78 -12.60
N ALA A 236 7.32 -7.68 -11.85
CA ALA A 236 6.76 -7.58 -10.50
C ALA A 236 5.25 -7.81 -10.52
N ALA A 237 4.51 -7.19 -11.44
CA ALA A 237 3.08 -7.38 -11.59
C ALA A 237 2.72 -8.85 -11.90
N ASN A 238 3.50 -9.52 -12.75
CA ASN A 238 3.34 -10.95 -13.01
C ASN A 238 3.59 -11.79 -11.74
N ALA A 239 4.64 -11.49 -10.97
CA ALA A 239 4.89 -12.15 -9.70
C ALA A 239 3.72 -11.96 -8.71
N LYS A 240 3.18 -10.73 -8.59
CA LYS A 240 1.99 -10.44 -7.79
C LYS A 240 0.79 -11.30 -8.22
N ARG A 241 0.50 -11.38 -9.53
CA ARG A 241 -0.59 -12.22 -10.06
C ARG A 241 -0.40 -13.69 -9.72
N LEU A 242 0.80 -14.23 -9.93
CA LEU A 242 1.11 -15.64 -9.62
C LEU A 242 0.96 -15.96 -8.14
N ILE A 243 1.26 -15.01 -7.24
CA ILE A 243 1.05 -15.18 -5.80
C ILE A 243 -0.46 -15.14 -5.49
N LEU A 244 -1.19 -14.17 -6.03
CA LEU A 244 -2.63 -14.04 -5.76
C LEU A 244 -3.47 -15.17 -6.38
N SER A 245 -3.01 -15.78 -7.47
CA SER A 245 -3.67 -16.95 -8.08
C SER A 245 -3.31 -18.28 -7.42
N GLU A 246 -2.46 -18.29 -6.40
CA GLU A 246 -2.09 -19.51 -5.68
C GLU A 246 -3.30 -20.01 -4.86
N GLU A 247 -3.80 -21.19 -5.23
CA GLU A 247 -4.94 -21.84 -4.58
C GLU A 247 -4.59 -22.29 -3.16
N ASN A 248 -3.35 -22.72 -2.93
CA ASN A 248 -2.90 -23.12 -1.61
C ASN A 248 -2.54 -21.88 -0.76
N THR A 249 -3.42 -21.51 0.18
CA THR A 249 -3.22 -20.38 1.10
C THR A 249 -1.87 -20.44 1.83
N GLN A 250 -1.41 -21.63 2.23
CA GLN A 250 -0.11 -21.78 2.90
C GLN A 250 1.05 -21.35 1.99
N ASN A 251 1.05 -21.81 0.75
CA ASN A 251 2.07 -21.44 -0.23
C ASN A 251 2.02 -19.95 -0.56
N ARG A 252 0.81 -19.39 -0.69
CA ARG A 252 0.60 -17.96 -0.94
C ARG A 252 1.22 -17.11 0.17
N LEU A 253 0.90 -17.42 1.43
CA LEU A 253 1.42 -16.73 2.60
C LEU A 253 2.94 -16.87 2.72
N ASP A 254 3.48 -18.07 2.49
CA ASP A 254 4.92 -18.30 2.55
C ASP A 254 5.68 -17.43 1.54
N ARG A 255 5.16 -17.26 0.32
CA ARG A 255 5.75 -16.36 -0.68
C ARG A 255 5.67 -14.89 -0.28
N LEU A 256 4.57 -14.46 0.32
CA LEU A 256 4.41 -13.09 0.83
C LEU A 256 5.39 -12.82 1.98
N VAL A 257 5.56 -13.77 2.90
CA VAL A 257 6.51 -13.71 4.01
C VAL A 257 7.95 -13.66 3.49
N ASP A 258 8.30 -14.45 2.48
CA ASP A 258 9.65 -14.44 1.89
C ASP A 258 10.00 -13.09 1.27
N ILE A 259 9.04 -12.45 0.60
CA ILE A 259 9.19 -11.08 0.09
C ILE A 259 9.33 -10.08 1.24
N TYR A 260 8.48 -10.17 2.28
CA TYR A 260 8.53 -9.30 3.46
C TYR A 260 9.89 -9.38 4.18
N LEU A 261 10.40 -10.60 4.35
CA LEU A 261 11.69 -10.88 4.99
C LEU A 261 12.89 -10.62 4.06
N ASN A 262 12.64 -10.19 2.82
CA ASN A 262 13.66 -9.94 1.80
C ASN A 262 14.52 -11.17 1.48
N LEU A 263 13.92 -12.36 1.57
CA LEU A 263 14.52 -13.63 1.12
C LEU A 263 14.40 -13.78 -0.41
N ASP A 264 13.34 -13.21 -1.00
CA ASP A 264 13.26 -12.96 -2.44
C ASP A 264 13.66 -11.51 -2.73
N THR A 265 14.83 -11.32 -3.34
CA THR A 265 15.38 -9.99 -3.65
C THR A 265 14.93 -9.46 -5.01
N HIS A 266 14.22 -10.26 -5.82
CA HIS A 266 13.79 -9.84 -7.14
C HIS A 266 12.71 -8.76 -7.05
N TYR A 267 12.92 -7.64 -7.73
CA TYR A 267 11.95 -6.53 -7.81
C TYR A 267 11.50 -6.01 -6.43
N ARG A 268 12.40 -6.08 -5.43
CA ARG A 268 12.16 -5.69 -4.04
C ARG A 268 11.45 -4.34 -3.93
N GLU A 269 11.84 -3.37 -4.75
CA GLU A 269 11.30 -2.01 -4.77
C GLU A 269 9.78 -1.95 -5.05
N TRP A 270 9.21 -2.97 -5.69
CA TRP A 270 7.79 -3.07 -6.04
C TRP A 270 7.02 -4.11 -5.23
N LEU A 271 7.73 -5.11 -4.68
CA LEU A 271 7.10 -6.26 -4.03
C LEU A 271 7.03 -6.12 -2.50
N VAL A 272 8.03 -5.54 -1.82
CA VAL A 272 8.07 -5.53 -0.36
C VAL A 272 6.87 -4.80 0.26
N ARG A 273 6.64 -3.54 -0.15
CA ARG A 273 5.50 -2.76 0.37
C ARG A 273 4.16 -3.40 0.00
N TRP A 274 4.05 -3.92 -1.22
CA TRP A 274 2.86 -4.64 -1.65
C TRP A 274 2.60 -5.89 -0.79
N ALA A 275 3.64 -6.67 -0.48
CA ALA A 275 3.52 -7.86 0.34
C ALA A 275 3.10 -7.53 1.78
N VAL A 276 3.66 -6.47 2.38
CA VAL A 276 3.19 -5.95 3.68
C VAL A 276 1.67 -5.68 3.64
N ARG A 277 1.19 -4.97 2.62
CA ARG A 277 -0.25 -4.70 2.46
C ARG A 277 -1.09 -5.96 2.29
N GLN A 278 -0.60 -6.95 1.54
CA GLN A 278 -1.32 -8.22 1.40
C GLN A 278 -1.34 -9.01 2.72
N LEU A 279 -0.24 -9.04 3.47
CA LEU A 279 -0.20 -9.72 4.78
C LEU A 279 -1.15 -9.07 5.79
N LEU A 280 -1.27 -7.73 5.78
CA LEU A 280 -2.27 -7.01 6.59
C LEU A 280 -3.70 -7.37 6.18
N ARG A 281 -4.00 -7.45 4.88
CA ARG A 281 -5.32 -7.87 4.40
C ARG A 281 -5.63 -9.31 4.78
N GLU A 282 -4.68 -10.23 4.60
CA GLU A 282 -4.83 -11.63 5.00
C GLU A 282 -5.10 -11.74 6.51
N PHE A 283 -4.44 -10.91 7.33
CA PHE A 283 -4.74 -10.82 8.77
C PHE A 283 -6.15 -10.28 9.06
N GLU A 284 -6.57 -9.19 8.40
CA GLU A 284 -7.90 -8.59 8.55
C GLU A 284 -9.03 -9.55 8.13
N GLU A 285 -8.84 -10.29 7.04
CA GLU A 285 -9.86 -11.14 6.41
C GLU A 285 -9.90 -12.56 7.01
N ASN A 286 -8.74 -13.14 7.31
CA ASN A 286 -8.61 -14.56 7.67
C ASN A 286 -8.06 -14.79 9.10
N GLY A 287 -7.68 -13.73 9.81
CA GLY A 287 -7.08 -13.81 11.15
C GLY A 287 -5.60 -14.16 11.13
N SER A 288 -5.00 -14.36 12.31
CA SER A 288 -3.55 -14.49 12.45
C SER A 288 -2.98 -15.90 12.42
N GLU A 289 -3.77 -16.94 12.61
CA GLU A 289 -3.23 -18.28 12.93
C GLU A 289 -2.30 -18.81 11.83
N GLU A 290 -2.75 -18.84 10.58
CA GLU A 290 -1.95 -19.36 9.47
C GLU A 290 -0.83 -18.40 9.06
N LEU A 291 -1.07 -17.09 9.20
CA LEU A 291 -0.06 -16.06 8.96
C LEU A 291 1.13 -16.20 9.91
N VAL A 292 0.86 -16.37 11.21
CA VAL A 292 1.89 -16.61 12.23
C VAL A 292 2.64 -17.91 11.97
N LYS A 293 1.95 -18.99 11.58
CA LYS A 293 2.59 -20.25 11.16
C LYS A 293 3.53 -20.04 9.96
N SER A 294 3.12 -19.22 8.99
CA SER A 294 3.93 -18.87 7.83
C SER A 294 5.21 -18.12 8.21
N PHE A 295 5.14 -17.16 9.13
CA PHE A 295 6.35 -16.50 9.66
C PHE A 295 7.29 -17.48 10.36
N ARG A 296 6.77 -18.41 11.18
CA ARG A 296 7.61 -19.45 11.81
C ARG A 296 8.30 -20.35 10.77
N ARG A 297 7.59 -20.75 9.71
CA ARG A 297 8.22 -21.46 8.57
C ARG A 297 9.28 -20.59 7.88
N GLY A 298 9.00 -19.30 7.72
CA GLY A 298 9.93 -18.29 7.21
C GLY A 298 11.22 -18.22 8.02
N LEU A 299 11.15 -18.29 9.36
CA LEU A 299 12.34 -18.33 10.23
C LEU A 299 13.28 -19.50 9.90
N GLY A 300 12.71 -20.68 9.60
CA GLY A 300 13.49 -21.83 9.12
C GLY A 300 14.20 -21.55 7.80
N ARG A 301 13.56 -20.83 6.88
CA ARG A 301 14.14 -20.41 5.59
C ARG A 301 15.20 -19.32 5.75
N VAL A 302 15.09 -18.42 6.72
CA VAL A 302 16.12 -17.40 7.00
C VAL A 302 17.46 -18.07 7.27
N GLN A 303 17.49 -19.17 8.03
CA GLN A 303 18.73 -19.87 8.37
C GLN A 303 19.41 -20.52 7.16
N SER A 304 18.66 -20.86 6.10
CA SER A 304 19.18 -21.54 4.92
C SER A 304 19.40 -20.62 3.71
N MET A 305 18.66 -19.51 3.63
CA MET A 305 18.64 -18.65 2.43
C MET A 305 19.26 -17.27 2.66
N ALA A 306 19.26 -16.75 3.88
CA ALA A 306 19.77 -15.40 4.13
C ALA A 306 21.31 -15.38 4.17
N PRO A 307 21.95 -14.28 3.72
CA PRO A 307 23.37 -14.03 3.98
C PRO A 307 23.67 -14.09 5.48
N GLN A 308 24.81 -14.64 5.86
CA GLN A 308 25.17 -14.90 7.26
C GLN A 308 25.08 -13.65 8.14
N GLU A 309 25.53 -12.51 7.60
CA GLU A 309 25.49 -11.19 8.22
C GLU A 309 24.06 -10.64 8.43
N ALA A 310 23.09 -11.11 7.64
CA ALA A 310 21.71 -10.64 7.67
C ALA A 310 20.77 -11.54 8.50
N ILE A 311 21.19 -12.77 8.83
CA ILE A 311 20.36 -13.76 9.55
C ILE A 311 19.74 -13.17 10.82
N HIS A 312 20.53 -12.48 11.65
CA HIS A 312 20.05 -11.92 12.90
C HIS A 312 19.02 -10.80 12.67
N ALA A 313 19.28 -9.88 11.75
CA ALA A 313 18.38 -8.78 11.45
C ALA A 313 17.04 -9.27 10.88
N ILE A 314 17.07 -10.25 9.97
CA ILE A 314 15.86 -10.83 9.36
C ILE A 314 15.10 -11.66 10.39
N SER A 315 15.79 -12.44 11.22
CA SER A 315 15.16 -13.20 12.32
C SER A 315 14.45 -12.26 13.30
N ALA A 316 15.06 -11.13 13.68
CA ALA A 316 14.42 -10.13 14.53
C ALA A 316 13.14 -9.55 13.89
N SER A 317 13.15 -9.29 12.58
CA SER A 317 11.96 -8.85 11.86
C SER A 317 10.86 -9.92 11.84
N CYS A 318 11.23 -11.19 11.70
CA CYS A 318 10.29 -12.31 11.77
C CYS A 318 9.63 -12.42 13.16
N PHE A 319 10.41 -12.34 14.24
CA PHE A 319 9.87 -12.35 15.60
C PHE A 319 8.93 -11.19 15.88
N ARG A 320 9.30 -9.98 15.46
CA ARG A 320 8.43 -8.81 15.57
C ARG A 320 7.14 -8.97 14.77
N ALA A 321 7.21 -9.59 13.59
CA ALA A 321 6.02 -9.85 12.78
C ALA A 321 5.08 -10.87 13.44
N ILE A 322 5.63 -11.98 13.98
CA ILE A 322 4.83 -12.96 14.73
C ILE A 322 4.06 -12.29 15.86
N ASP A 323 4.74 -11.48 16.66
CA ASP A 323 4.14 -10.77 17.78
C ASP A 323 3.15 -9.67 17.33
N PHE A 324 3.50 -8.91 16.29
CA PHE A 324 2.61 -7.91 15.69
C PHE A 324 1.29 -8.52 15.20
N PHE A 325 1.32 -9.72 14.63
CA PHE A 325 0.09 -10.42 14.23
C PHE A 325 -0.56 -11.20 15.40
N GLY A 326 -0.19 -10.91 16.65
CA GLY A 326 -0.79 -11.50 17.85
C GLY A 326 -0.35 -12.93 18.17
N GLY A 327 0.71 -13.42 17.52
CA GLY A 327 1.32 -14.71 17.83
C GLY A 327 2.20 -14.63 19.08
N GLN A 328 2.07 -15.60 19.98
CA GLN A 328 2.96 -15.72 21.13
C GLN A 328 4.28 -16.41 20.73
N LEU A 329 5.42 -15.82 21.09
CA LEU A 329 6.69 -16.50 20.95
C LEU A 329 6.80 -17.62 21.99
N SER A 330 7.31 -18.77 21.55
CA SER A 330 7.77 -19.83 22.44
C SER A 330 9.00 -19.38 23.24
N GLU A 331 9.32 -20.09 24.32
CA GLU A 331 10.47 -19.73 25.16
C GLU A 331 11.81 -19.71 24.40
N SER A 332 11.99 -20.62 23.45
CA SER A 332 13.20 -20.68 22.61
C SER A 332 13.26 -19.50 21.63
N GLU A 333 12.14 -19.16 20.97
CA GLU A 333 12.03 -17.99 20.10
C GLU A 333 12.28 -16.69 20.88
N LEU A 334 11.72 -16.56 22.08
CA LEU A 334 11.92 -15.40 22.95
C LEU A 334 13.39 -15.27 23.39
N LYS A 335 14.04 -16.37 23.75
CA LYS A 335 15.46 -16.40 24.10
C LYS A 335 16.33 -15.98 22.90
N GLN A 336 16.01 -16.47 21.71
CA GLN A 336 16.70 -16.09 20.48
C GLN A 336 16.51 -14.62 20.14
N ALA A 337 15.28 -14.12 20.23
CA ALA A 337 14.96 -12.71 19.99
C ALA A 337 15.71 -11.78 20.96
N LYS A 338 15.74 -12.11 22.26
CA LYS A 338 16.51 -11.35 23.26
C LYS A 338 18.02 -11.35 23.00
N SER A 339 18.57 -12.50 22.60
CA SER A 339 19.99 -12.61 22.22
C SER A 339 20.33 -11.68 21.04
N ILE A 340 19.47 -11.65 20.03
CA ILE A 340 19.64 -10.75 18.87
C ILE A 340 19.54 -9.28 19.30
N SER A 341 18.53 -8.92 20.10
CA SER A 341 18.35 -7.54 20.58
C SER A 341 19.51 -7.04 21.44
N GLY A 342 20.08 -7.90 22.30
CA GLY A 342 21.25 -7.57 23.10
C GLY A 342 22.50 -7.29 22.25
N ASN A 343 22.70 -8.07 21.20
CA ASN A 343 23.81 -7.88 20.26
C ASN A 343 23.63 -6.62 19.39
N VAL A 344 22.40 -6.30 18.98
CA VAL A 344 22.10 -5.10 18.19
C VAL A 344 22.22 -3.81 19.03
N ALA A 345 21.82 -3.84 20.30
CA ALA A 345 22.01 -2.71 21.21
C ALA A 345 23.50 -2.40 21.46
N GLY A 346 24.35 -3.44 21.51
CA GLY A 346 25.81 -3.27 21.57
C GLY A 346 26.40 -2.66 20.31
N LEU A 347 25.93 -3.05 19.12
CA LEU A 347 26.38 -2.52 17.83
C LEU A 347 25.97 -1.04 17.62
N LEU A 348 24.76 -0.66 18.04
CA LEU A 348 24.28 0.73 17.94
C LEU A 348 24.84 1.66 19.04
N SER A 349 25.56 1.12 20.03
CA SER A 349 26.28 1.91 21.05
C SER A 349 27.73 2.22 20.67
N LEU A 350 28.18 1.74 19.51
CA LEU A 350 29.52 1.94 18.95
C LEU A 350 29.54 2.86 17.71
N GLU A 351 28.37 3.41 17.34
CA GLU A 351 28.19 4.54 16.41
C GLU A 351 27.72 5.76 17.20
#